data_AF-A0A7W6XEJ1-F1
#
_entry.id   AF-A0A7W6XEJ1-F1
#
_cell.length_a   1.000
_cell.length_b   1.000
_cell.length_c   1.000
_cell.angle_alpha   90.00
_cell.angle_beta   90.00
_cell.angle_gamma   90.00
#
_symmetry.space_group_name_H-M   'P 1'
#
loop_
_entity.id
_entity.type
_entity.pdbx_description
1 polymer ?
#
loop_
_entity_poly.entity_id
_entity_poly.type
_entity_poly.pdbx_seq_one_letter_code
_entity_poly.pdbx_strand_id
1 'polypeptide(L)'
;MAIAILGVISLGGLLFVTEEFNAANHSYSDFLLNEGTAATYGPRGAAGMWTAVNWLNRALDQDPKSERFTEFSTRFSTEMTGARSRLTQIPGLVPSRKAAIDELLAGFDALVTVGGDLLKAHAAGDKIQFDAISSRLEQLTVDLSAKSGANNAAMSELIKNGTQRLTDEVSSTIQIALIGMLIGIAVAIVLALTIAQKGITAPMARLRERMASLAAGDARVAIDGLDRKDEIGQMAEAVEVFRHNALERTRL
;
A
#
# COMPACT_ATOMS: atom_id res chain seq x y z
N MET A 1 23.34 14.36 27.92
CA MET A 1 22.89 15.03 26.68
C MET A 1 23.04 14.16 25.43
N ALA A 2 24.20 13.52 25.19
CA ALA A 2 24.42 12.67 24.00
C ALA A 2 23.42 11.51 23.86
N ILE A 3 23.11 10.81 24.95
CA ILE A 3 22.16 9.68 24.97
C ILE A 3 20.75 10.14 24.55
N ALA A 4 20.33 11.35 24.95
CA ALA A 4 19.02 11.88 24.59
C ALA A 4 18.92 12.18 23.08
N ILE A 5 19.99 12.72 22.48
CA ILE A 5 20.06 12.98 21.03
C ILE A 5 20.01 11.67 20.24
N LEU A 6 20.75 10.66 20.68
CA LEU A 6 20.70 9.32 20.08
C LEU A 6 19.31 8.69 20.20
N GLY A 7 18.64 8.87 21.34
CA GLY A 7 17.26 8.40 21.54
C GLY A 7 16.27 9.04 20.56
N VAL A 8 16.38 10.35 20.30
CA VAL A 8 15.52 11.07 19.35
C VAL A 8 15.75 10.57 17.91
N ILE A 9 17.01 10.37 17.50
CA ILE A 9 17.33 9.86 16.16
C ILE A 9 16.76 8.44 15.97
N SER A 10 16.94 7.57 16.96
CA SER A 10 16.40 6.20 16.92
C SER A 10 14.87 6.18 16.86
N LEU A 11 14.20 7.03 17.65
CA LEU A 11 12.74 7.17 17.62
C LEU A 11 12.24 7.70 16.28
N GLY A 12 12.90 8.73 15.73
CA GLY A 12 12.55 9.28 14.42
C GLY A 12 12.70 8.26 13.29
N GLY A 13 13.78 7.47 13.30
CA GLY A 13 13.97 6.39 12.35
C GLY A 13 12.90 5.29 12.46
N LEU A 14 12.53 4.89 13.68
CA LEU A 14 11.48 3.89 13.90
C LEU A 14 10.11 4.39 13.42
N LEU A 15 9.78 5.66 13.67
CA LEU A 15 8.54 6.27 13.20
C LEU A 15 8.47 6.29 11.67
N PHE A 16 9.56 6.71 11.01
CA PHE A 16 9.64 6.72 9.55
C PHE A 16 9.42 5.31 8.95
N VAL A 17 10.13 4.30 9.47
CA VAL A 17 9.96 2.92 9.01
C VAL A 17 8.53 2.43 9.24
N THR A 18 7.92 2.78 10.36
CA THR A 18 6.54 2.37 10.68
C THR A 18 5.53 3.01 9.72
N GLU A 19 5.67 4.29 9.40
CA GLU A 19 4.80 4.98 8.43
C GLU A 19 4.87 4.34 7.05
N GLU A 20 6.09 4.09 6.57
CA GLU A 20 6.35 3.43 5.29
C GLU A 20 5.77 2.00 5.23
N PHE A 21 5.95 1.20 6.28
CA PHE A 21 5.35 -0.14 6.36
C PHE A 21 3.82 -0.08 6.39
N ASN A 22 3.23 0.90 7.09
CA ASN A 22 1.78 1.07 7.13
C ASN A 22 1.22 1.47 5.77
N ALA A 23 1.88 2.37 5.04
CA ALA A 23 1.49 2.75 3.68
C ALA A 23 1.50 1.54 2.73
N ALA A 24 2.58 0.75 2.75
CA ALA A 24 2.68 -0.47 1.95
C ALA A 24 1.59 -1.50 2.33
N ASN A 25 1.31 -1.66 3.63
CA ASN A 25 0.27 -2.58 4.10
C ASN A 25 -1.14 -2.13 3.70
N HIS A 26 -1.42 -0.82 3.69
CA HIS A 26 -2.67 -0.27 3.18
C HIS A 26 -2.84 -0.53 1.68
N SER A 27 -1.84 -0.20 0.86
CA SER A 27 -1.86 -0.49 -0.58
C SER A 27 -2.08 -1.99 -0.87
N TYR A 28 -1.45 -2.87 -0.09
CA TYR A 28 -1.63 -4.32 -0.22
C TYR A 28 -3.05 -4.78 0.15
N SER A 29 -3.59 -4.25 1.25
CA SER A 29 -4.93 -4.58 1.74
C SER A 29 -6.01 -4.09 0.76
N ASP A 30 -5.89 -2.85 0.28
CA ASP A 30 -6.83 -2.26 -0.67
C ASP A 30 -6.85 -3.05 -1.99
N PHE A 31 -5.68 -3.42 -2.51
CA PHE A 31 -5.57 -4.23 -3.72
C PHE A 31 -6.25 -5.60 -3.59
N LEU A 32 -6.05 -6.29 -2.46
CA LEU A 32 -6.69 -7.58 -2.22
C LEU A 32 -8.21 -7.46 -2.05
N LEU A 33 -8.67 -6.45 -1.32
CA LEU A 33 -10.08 -6.26 -1.02
C LEU A 33 -10.85 -5.75 -2.24
N ASN A 34 -10.27 -4.84 -3.03
CA ASN A 34 -10.97 -4.20 -4.13
C ASN A 34 -10.81 -5.00 -5.42
N GLU A 35 -9.62 -5.05 -5.99
CA GLU A 35 -9.34 -5.74 -7.24
C GLU A 35 -9.58 -7.24 -7.09
N GLY A 36 -9.14 -7.85 -5.97
CA GLY A 36 -9.36 -9.27 -5.70
C GLY A 36 -10.84 -9.64 -5.64
N THR A 37 -11.67 -8.86 -4.95
CA THR A 37 -13.12 -9.08 -4.91
C THR A 37 -13.77 -8.84 -6.27
N ALA A 38 -13.41 -7.74 -6.95
CA ALA A 38 -13.93 -7.40 -8.28
C ALA A 38 -13.61 -8.45 -9.34
N ALA A 39 -12.44 -9.09 -9.24
CA ALA A 39 -12.02 -10.18 -10.14
C ALA A 39 -12.96 -11.39 -10.06
N THR A 40 -13.73 -11.55 -8.99
CA THR A 40 -14.76 -12.60 -8.86
C THR A 40 -16.12 -12.18 -9.41
N TYR A 41 -16.48 -10.89 -9.28
CA TYR A 41 -17.79 -10.40 -9.71
C TYR A 41 -17.97 -10.42 -11.22
N GLY A 42 -16.93 -10.11 -12.01
CA GLY A 42 -17.00 -10.16 -13.48
C GLY A 42 -17.39 -11.54 -14.01
N PRO A 43 -16.61 -12.61 -13.70
CA PRO A 43 -16.94 -13.98 -14.08
C PRO A 43 -18.29 -14.47 -13.54
N ARG A 44 -18.63 -14.15 -12.28
CA ARG A 44 -19.93 -14.54 -11.69
C ARG A 44 -21.12 -13.81 -12.31
N GLY A 45 -20.93 -12.56 -12.73
CA GLY A 45 -21.90 -11.79 -13.50
C GLY A 45 -22.13 -12.42 -14.87
N ALA A 46 -21.05 -12.69 -15.61
CA ALA A 46 -21.13 -13.35 -16.91
C ALA A 46 -21.77 -14.74 -16.84
N ALA A 47 -21.39 -15.57 -15.86
CA ALA A 47 -21.98 -16.89 -15.66
C ALA A 47 -23.48 -16.82 -15.32
N GLY A 48 -23.89 -15.86 -14.50
CA GLY A 48 -25.30 -15.60 -14.21
C GLY A 48 -26.08 -15.20 -15.45
N MET A 49 -25.52 -14.33 -16.30
CA MET A 49 -26.13 -13.96 -17.58
C MET A 49 -26.32 -15.17 -18.49
N TRP A 50 -25.31 -16.02 -18.65
CA TRP A 50 -25.43 -17.22 -19.49
C TRP A 50 -26.42 -18.24 -18.92
N THR A 51 -26.51 -18.34 -17.59
CA THR A 51 -27.54 -19.13 -16.92
C THR A 51 -28.94 -18.58 -17.23
N ALA A 52 -29.10 -17.25 -17.22
CA ALA A 52 -30.35 -16.61 -17.62
C ALA A 52 -30.71 -16.90 -19.08
N VAL A 53 -29.77 -16.74 -20.02
CA VAL A 53 -29.96 -17.08 -21.44
C VAL A 53 -30.38 -18.55 -21.60
N ASN A 54 -29.81 -19.47 -20.82
CA ASN A 54 -30.25 -20.86 -20.83
C ASN A 54 -31.71 -21.01 -20.37
N TRP A 55 -32.12 -20.31 -19.30
CA TRP A 55 -33.53 -20.30 -18.86
C TRP A 55 -34.47 -19.72 -19.89
N LEU A 56 -34.06 -18.65 -20.58
CA LEU A 56 -34.82 -18.08 -21.70
C LEU A 56 -35.05 -19.13 -22.79
N ASN A 57 -33.99 -19.77 -23.29
CA ASN A 57 -34.12 -20.80 -24.31
C ASN A 57 -35.04 -21.95 -23.87
N ARG A 58 -34.88 -22.42 -22.62
CA ARG A 58 -35.75 -23.46 -22.07
C ARG A 58 -37.21 -23.04 -21.97
N ALA A 59 -37.49 -21.76 -21.69
CA ALA A 59 -38.84 -21.21 -21.69
C ALA A 59 -39.44 -21.23 -23.09
N LEU A 60 -38.67 -20.86 -24.11
CA LEU A 60 -39.10 -20.86 -25.52
C LEU A 60 -39.43 -22.26 -26.05
N ASP A 61 -38.87 -23.31 -25.46
CA ASP A 61 -39.23 -24.71 -25.79
C ASP A 61 -40.55 -25.17 -25.15
N GLN A 62 -41.14 -24.39 -24.23
CA GLN A 62 -42.39 -24.76 -23.55
C GLN A 62 -43.62 -24.20 -24.27
N ASP A 63 -44.78 -24.84 -24.07
CA ASP A 63 -46.08 -24.25 -24.39
C ASP A 63 -46.26 -22.94 -23.57
N PRO A 64 -46.54 -21.79 -24.21
CA PRO A 64 -46.75 -20.51 -23.53
C PRO A 64 -47.81 -20.52 -22.41
N LYS A 65 -48.75 -21.47 -22.44
CA LYS A 65 -49.80 -21.60 -21.42
C LYS A 65 -49.39 -22.51 -20.25
N SER A 66 -48.22 -23.14 -20.31
CA SER A 66 -47.75 -24.04 -19.27
C SER A 66 -47.21 -23.31 -18.04
N GLU A 67 -47.32 -23.93 -16.87
CA GLU A 67 -46.67 -23.43 -15.65
C GLU A 67 -45.15 -23.33 -15.81
N ARG A 68 -44.54 -24.27 -16.54
CA ARG A 68 -43.09 -24.28 -16.82
C ARG A 68 -42.63 -23.07 -17.63
N PHE A 69 -43.41 -22.62 -18.62
CA PHE A 69 -43.12 -21.39 -19.35
C PHE A 69 -43.03 -20.19 -18.41
N THR A 70 -44.01 -20.07 -17.51
CA THR A 70 -44.06 -18.99 -16.51
C THR A 70 -42.88 -19.08 -15.54
N GLU A 71 -42.58 -20.28 -15.04
CA GLU A 71 -41.45 -20.52 -14.14
C GLU A 71 -40.11 -20.14 -14.79
N PHE A 72 -39.84 -20.63 -16.01
CA PHE A 72 -38.55 -20.41 -16.68
C PHE A 72 -38.39 -18.95 -17.12
N SER A 73 -39.46 -18.29 -17.58
CA SER A 73 -39.47 -16.85 -17.85
C SER A 73 -39.14 -16.01 -16.61
N THR A 74 -39.64 -16.43 -15.44
CA THR A 74 -39.34 -15.81 -14.16
C THR A 74 -37.87 -16.04 -13.76
N ARG A 75 -37.36 -17.26 -13.94
CA ARG A 75 -35.94 -17.59 -13.68
C ARG A 75 -35.00 -16.78 -14.56
N PHE A 76 -35.31 -16.59 -15.85
CA PHE A 76 -34.55 -15.70 -16.74
C PHE A 76 -34.39 -14.31 -16.14
N SER A 77 -35.50 -13.67 -15.75
CA SER A 77 -35.48 -12.30 -15.19
C SER A 77 -34.73 -12.23 -13.84
N THR A 78 -34.90 -13.26 -13.01
CA THR A 78 -34.26 -13.36 -11.69
C THR A 78 -32.74 -13.49 -11.82
N GLU A 79 -32.27 -14.40 -12.68
CA GLU A 79 -30.84 -14.61 -12.92
C GLU A 79 -30.20 -13.38 -13.57
N MET A 80 -30.88 -12.72 -14.52
CA MET A 80 -30.40 -11.45 -15.09
C MET A 80 -30.23 -10.36 -14.02
N THR A 81 -31.18 -10.25 -13.09
CA THR A 81 -31.09 -9.28 -11.98
C THR A 81 -29.90 -9.57 -11.07
N GLY A 82 -29.69 -10.83 -10.71
CA GLY A 82 -28.55 -11.26 -9.89
C GLY A 82 -27.21 -11.04 -10.60
N ALA A 83 -27.14 -11.37 -11.88
CA ALA A 83 -25.96 -11.16 -12.72
C ALA A 83 -25.58 -9.68 -12.82
N ARG A 84 -26.59 -8.82 -13.10
CA ARG A 84 -26.44 -7.36 -13.17
C ARG A 84 -25.95 -6.78 -11.85
N SER A 85 -26.56 -7.18 -10.73
CA SER A 85 -26.19 -6.71 -9.39
C SER A 85 -24.69 -6.91 -9.09
N ARG A 86 -24.13 -8.06 -9.47
CA ARG A 86 -22.69 -8.33 -9.30
C ARG A 86 -21.83 -7.38 -10.12
N LEU A 87 -22.18 -7.14 -11.39
CA LEU A 87 -21.43 -6.21 -12.24
C LEU A 87 -21.47 -4.78 -11.70
N THR A 88 -22.60 -4.33 -11.12
CA THR A 88 -22.71 -2.98 -10.56
C THR A 88 -21.79 -2.70 -9.37
N GLN A 89 -21.25 -3.72 -8.71
CA GLN A 89 -20.29 -3.54 -7.61
C GLN A 89 -18.89 -3.16 -8.12
N ILE A 90 -18.53 -3.60 -9.34
CA ILE A 90 -17.16 -3.48 -9.86
C ILE A 90 -16.68 -2.02 -9.95
N PRO A 91 -17.47 -1.03 -10.44
CA PRO A 91 -16.99 0.35 -10.56
C PRO A 91 -16.65 1.01 -9.22
N GLY A 92 -17.25 0.55 -8.12
CA GLY A 92 -16.94 1.05 -6.77
C GLY A 92 -15.63 0.49 -6.20
N LEU A 93 -15.24 -0.71 -6.64
CA LEU A 93 -13.99 -1.36 -6.23
C LEU A 93 -12.84 -1.01 -7.18
N VAL A 94 -13.11 -0.99 -8.49
CA VAL A 94 -12.10 -0.79 -9.53
C VAL A 94 -12.60 0.28 -10.52
N PRO A 95 -12.46 1.57 -10.17
CA PRO A 95 -12.97 2.69 -10.97
C PRO A 95 -12.45 2.69 -12.42
N SER A 96 -11.22 2.19 -12.64
CA SER A 96 -10.62 2.08 -13.98
C SER A 96 -11.40 1.16 -14.93
N ARG A 97 -12.27 0.28 -14.40
CA ARG A 97 -13.14 -0.61 -15.20
C ARG A 97 -14.53 -0.05 -15.44
N LYS A 98 -14.87 1.12 -14.88
CA LYS A 98 -16.23 1.70 -14.95
C LYS A 98 -16.81 1.71 -16.36
N ALA A 99 -16.08 2.24 -17.34
CA ALA A 99 -16.57 2.34 -18.72
C ALA A 99 -16.94 0.98 -19.32
N ALA A 100 -16.07 -0.02 -19.16
CA ALA A 100 -16.33 -1.37 -19.65
C ALA A 100 -17.52 -2.05 -18.95
N ILE A 101 -17.71 -1.77 -17.66
CA ILE A 101 -18.86 -2.27 -16.91
C ILE A 101 -20.14 -1.56 -17.34
N ASP A 102 -20.11 -0.25 -17.57
CA ASP A 102 -21.28 0.50 -18.05
C ASP A 102 -21.74 -0.04 -19.42
N GLU A 103 -20.81 -0.37 -20.32
CA GLU A 103 -21.13 -1.03 -21.60
C GLU A 103 -21.76 -2.43 -21.41
N LEU A 104 -21.22 -3.24 -20.49
CA LEU A 104 -21.78 -4.56 -20.18
C LEU A 104 -23.18 -4.45 -19.58
N LEU A 105 -23.40 -3.49 -18.67
CA LEU A 105 -24.71 -3.25 -18.06
C LEU A 105 -25.73 -2.81 -19.11
N ALA A 106 -25.35 -1.93 -20.04
CA ALA A 106 -26.22 -1.54 -21.16
C ALA A 106 -26.60 -2.74 -22.03
N GLY A 107 -25.63 -3.63 -22.32
CA GLY A 107 -25.91 -4.87 -23.06
C GLY A 107 -26.80 -5.85 -22.27
N PHE A 108 -26.64 -5.96 -20.95
CA PHE A 108 -27.51 -6.76 -20.10
C PHE A 108 -28.95 -6.23 -20.12
N ASP A 109 -29.13 -4.91 -20.01
CA ASP A 109 -30.44 -4.28 -20.06
C ASP A 109 -31.11 -4.50 -21.44
N ALA A 110 -30.32 -4.44 -22.52
CA ALA A 110 -30.78 -4.80 -23.85
C ALA A 110 -31.17 -6.29 -23.96
N LEU A 111 -30.44 -7.19 -23.30
CA LEU A 111 -30.72 -8.64 -23.32
C LEU A 111 -32.01 -8.97 -22.56
N VAL A 112 -32.29 -8.28 -21.45
CA VAL A 112 -33.58 -8.37 -20.74
C VAL A 112 -34.72 -7.95 -21.66
N THR A 113 -34.56 -6.84 -22.38
CA THR A 113 -35.60 -6.33 -23.30
C THR A 113 -35.84 -7.32 -24.44
N VAL A 114 -34.77 -7.76 -25.13
CA VAL A 114 -34.86 -8.71 -26.23
C VAL A 114 -35.44 -10.05 -25.78
N GLY A 115 -35.01 -10.59 -24.64
CA GLY A 115 -35.55 -11.83 -24.10
C GLY A 115 -37.04 -11.71 -23.73
N GLY A 116 -37.44 -10.59 -23.12
CA GLY A 116 -38.84 -10.32 -22.81
C GLY A 116 -39.72 -10.21 -24.06
N ASP A 117 -39.24 -9.56 -25.11
CA ASP A 117 -39.97 -9.44 -26.37
C ASP A 117 -40.04 -10.77 -27.12
N LEU A 118 -38.99 -11.59 -27.04
CA LEU A 118 -38.97 -12.94 -27.62
C LEU A 118 -40.00 -13.86 -26.94
N LEU A 119 -40.11 -13.80 -25.61
CA LEU A 119 -41.14 -14.51 -24.84
C LEU A 119 -42.57 -14.08 -25.25
N LYS A 120 -42.79 -12.77 -25.48
CA LYS A 120 -44.09 -12.26 -25.95
C LYS A 120 -44.41 -12.73 -27.36
N ALA A 121 -43.46 -12.66 -28.28
CA ALA A 121 -43.64 -13.13 -29.67
C ALA A 121 -43.97 -14.63 -29.71
N HIS A 122 -43.25 -15.42 -28.89
CA HIS A 122 -43.54 -16.85 -28.70
C HIS A 122 -44.96 -17.09 -28.17
N ALA A 123 -45.36 -16.36 -27.12
CA ALA A 123 -46.70 -16.47 -26.55
C ALA A 123 -47.83 -16.06 -27.51
N ALA A 124 -47.56 -15.11 -28.41
CA ALA A 124 -48.49 -14.67 -29.44
C ALA A 124 -48.52 -15.59 -30.68
N GLY A 125 -47.56 -16.51 -30.81
CA GLY A 125 -47.37 -17.32 -32.02
C GLY A 125 -46.89 -16.52 -33.23
N ASP A 126 -46.33 -15.32 -33.02
CA ASP A 126 -45.85 -14.43 -34.08
C ASP A 126 -44.44 -14.85 -34.53
N LYS A 127 -44.40 -15.78 -35.48
CA LYS A 127 -43.15 -16.34 -36.00
C LYS A 127 -42.24 -15.31 -36.67
N ILE A 128 -42.81 -14.31 -37.35
CA ILE A 128 -42.02 -13.30 -38.08
C ILE A 128 -41.27 -12.42 -37.07
N GLN A 129 -41.97 -11.94 -36.04
CA GLN A 129 -41.33 -11.19 -34.96
C GLN A 129 -40.35 -12.05 -34.18
N PHE A 130 -40.71 -13.30 -33.89
CA PHE A 130 -39.84 -14.25 -33.19
C PHE A 130 -38.49 -14.44 -33.91
N ASP A 131 -38.51 -14.69 -35.22
CA ASP A 131 -37.30 -14.89 -36.02
C ASP A 131 -36.44 -13.61 -36.05
N ALA A 132 -37.07 -12.44 -36.24
CA ALA A 132 -36.36 -11.16 -36.24
C ALA A 132 -35.70 -10.84 -34.88
N ILE A 133 -36.40 -11.09 -33.76
CA ILE A 133 -35.87 -10.87 -32.41
C ILE A 133 -34.77 -11.89 -32.08
N SER A 134 -34.90 -13.13 -32.54
CA SER A 134 -33.90 -14.19 -32.34
C SER A 134 -32.55 -13.81 -32.95
N SER A 135 -32.51 -13.25 -34.16
CA SER A 135 -31.26 -12.75 -34.76
C SER A 135 -30.63 -11.62 -33.95
N ARG A 136 -31.45 -10.73 -33.36
CA ARG A 136 -30.94 -9.67 -32.47
C ARG A 136 -30.37 -10.24 -31.17
N LEU A 137 -31.00 -11.27 -30.60
CA LEU A 137 -30.50 -11.97 -29.42
C LEU A 137 -29.15 -12.63 -29.71
N GLU A 138 -29.01 -13.30 -30.86
CA GLU A 138 -27.73 -13.91 -31.28
C GLU A 138 -26.61 -12.86 -31.38
N GLN A 139 -26.85 -11.76 -32.07
CA GLN A 139 -25.85 -10.68 -32.18
C GLN A 139 -25.45 -10.11 -30.81
N LEU A 140 -26.42 -9.89 -29.93
CA LEU A 140 -26.19 -9.33 -28.61
C LEU A 140 -25.41 -10.30 -27.70
N THR A 141 -25.72 -11.59 -27.76
CA THR A 141 -25.00 -12.62 -26.99
C THR A 141 -23.56 -12.75 -27.45
N VAL A 142 -23.28 -12.67 -28.76
CA VAL A 142 -21.90 -12.66 -29.29
C VAL A 142 -21.12 -11.44 -28.79
N ASP A 143 -21.70 -10.23 -28.89
CA ASP A 143 -21.06 -8.99 -28.42
C ASP A 143 -20.79 -9.02 -26.90
N LEU A 144 -21.78 -9.44 -26.10
CA LEU A 144 -21.63 -9.57 -24.66
C LEU A 144 -20.61 -10.63 -24.25
N SER A 145 -20.50 -11.72 -25.00
CA SER A 145 -19.46 -12.73 -24.79
C SER A 145 -18.06 -12.12 -24.95
N ALA A 146 -17.84 -11.41 -26.05
CA ALA A 146 -16.57 -10.76 -26.34
C ALA A 146 -16.21 -9.71 -25.28
N LYS A 147 -17.15 -8.82 -24.94
CA LYS A 147 -16.95 -7.78 -23.91
C LYS A 147 -16.73 -8.37 -22.52
N SER A 148 -17.46 -9.42 -22.15
CA SER A 148 -17.28 -10.11 -20.87
C SER A 148 -15.91 -10.77 -20.79
N GLY A 149 -15.48 -11.43 -21.87
CA GLY A 149 -14.14 -12.02 -21.99
C GLY A 149 -13.03 -10.96 -21.88
N ALA A 150 -13.16 -9.85 -22.62
CA ALA A 150 -12.22 -8.73 -22.56
C ALA A 150 -12.16 -8.10 -21.17
N ASN A 151 -13.29 -7.95 -20.48
CA ASN A 151 -13.32 -7.45 -19.11
C ASN A 151 -12.64 -8.39 -18.12
N ASN A 152 -12.89 -9.70 -18.23
CA ASN A 152 -12.27 -10.69 -17.35
C ASN A 152 -10.75 -10.77 -17.59
N ALA A 153 -10.32 -10.70 -18.85
CA ALA A 153 -8.90 -10.64 -19.20
C ALA A 153 -8.22 -9.38 -18.65
N ALA A 154 -8.86 -8.21 -18.80
CA ALA A 154 -8.35 -6.96 -18.25
C ALA A 154 -8.26 -6.99 -16.71
N MET A 155 -9.25 -7.59 -16.03
CA MET A 155 -9.19 -7.79 -14.58
C MET A 155 -8.07 -8.74 -14.18
N SER A 156 -7.88 -9.86 -14.90
CA SER A 156 -6.78 -10.78 -14.64
C SER A 156 -5.41 -10.10 -14.81
N GLU A 157 -5.28 -9.23 -15.81
CA GLU A 157 -4.05 -8.48 -16.04
C GLU A 157 -3.83 -7.39 -14.99
N LEU A 158 -4.89 -6.72 -14.52
CA LEU A 158 -4.82 -5.80 -13.39
C LEU A 158 -4.35 -6.49 -12.11
N ILE A 159 -4.85 -7.71 -11.85
CA ILE A 159 -4.40 -8.50 -10.69
C ILE A 159 -2.92 -8.83 -10.83
N LYS A 160 -2.50 -9.37 -11.97
CA LYS A 160 -1.12 -9.76 -12.22
C LYS A 160 -0.15 -8.58 -12.09
N ASN A 161 -0.48 -7.45 -12.73
CA ASN A 161 0.36 -6.25 -12.71
C ASN A 161 0.30 -5.52 -11.37
N GLY A 162 -0.83 -5.59 -10.66
CA GLY A 162 -0.96 -5.07 -9.30
C GLY A 162 -0.04 -5.79 -8.34
N THR A 163 0.02 -7.13 -8.38
CA THR A 163 0.96 -7.90 -7.55
C THR A 163 2.42 -7.53 -7.83
N GLN A 164 2.81 -7.35 -9.11
CA GLN A 164 4.16 -6.92 -9.45
C GLN A 164 4.46 -5.52 -8.92
N ARG A 165 3.56 -4.56 -9.17
CA ARG A 165 3.69 -3.17 -8.70
C ARG A 165 3.81 -3.08 -7.18
N LEU A 166 2.99 -3.83 -6.44
CA LEU A 166 3.07 -3.90 -4.97
C LEU A 166 4.40 -4.50 -4.51
N THR A 167 4.91 -5.52 -5.21
CA THR A 167 6.23 -6.11 -4.89
C THR A 167 7.35 -5.10 -5.09
N ASP A 168 7.32 -4.36 -6.20
CA ASP A 168 8.31 -3.34 -6.53
C ASP A 168 8.25 -2.17 -5.53
N GLU A 169 7.05 -1.75 -5.15
CA GLU A 169 6.81 -0.69 -4.15
C GLU A 169 7.33 -1.10 -2.77
N VAL A 170 6.99 -2.30 -2.29
CA VAL A 170 7.53 -2.86 -1.04
C VAL A 170 9.05 -2.97 -1.08
N SER A 171 9.63 -3.42 -2.19
CA SER A 171 11.09 -3.52 -2.33
C SER A 171 11.75 -2.15 -2.25
N SER A 172 11.20 -1.16 -2.95
CA SER A 172 11.67 0.23 -2.90
C SER A 172 11.57 0.81 -1.49
N THR A 173 10.44 0.63 -0.82
CA THR A 173 10.24 1.07 0.57
C THR A 173 11.25 0.43 1.51
N ILE A 174 11.51 -0.88 1.38
CA ILE A 174 12.54 -1.57 2.17
C ILE A 174 13.93 -0.98 1.89
N GLN A 175 14.28 -0.71 0.62
CA GLN A 175 15.56 -0.10 0.27
C GLN A 175 15.71 1.31 0.87
N ILE A 176 14.68 2.14 0.75
CA ILE A 176 14.66 3.50 1.33
C ILE A 176 14.80 3.43 2.85
N ALA A 177 14.06 2.53 3.51
CA ALA A 177 14.14 2.31 4.95
C ALA A 177 15.55 1.87 5.38
N LEU A 178 16.16 0.93 4.66
CA LEU A 178 17.53 0.45 4.94
C LEU A 178 18.58 1.56 4.75
N ILE A 179 18.49 2.32 3.65
CA ILE A 179 19.40 3.45 3.39
C ILE A 179 19.21 4.53 4.45
N GLY A 180 17.97 4.88 4.78
CA GLY A 180 17.65 5.85 5.83
C GLY A 180 18.20 5.42 7.18
N MET A 181 18.06 4.14 7.54
CA MET A 181 18.61 3.57 8.78
C MET A 181 20.14 3.59 8.79
N LEU A 182 20.80 3.24 7.69
CA LEU A 182 22.26 3.31 7.57
C LEU A 182 22.77 4.74 7.73
N ILE A 183 22.13 5.71 7.09
CA ILE A 183 22.46 7.14 7.23
C ILE A 183 22.24 7.59 8.67
N GLY A 184 21.11 7.22 9.28
CA GLY A 184 20.80 7.54 10.68
C GLY A 184 21.86 7.01 11.65
N ILE A 185 22.29 5.75 11.47
CA ILE A 185 23.36 5.12 12.25
C ILE A 185 24.69 5.85 12.02
N ALA A 186 25.05 6.16 10.78
CA ALA A 186 26.30 6.87 10.48
C ALA A 186 26.33 8.25 11.14
N VAL A 187 25.25 9.02 11.05
CA VAL A 187 25.11 10.34 11.70
C VAL A 187 25.19 10.20 13.23
N ALA A 188 24.52 9.21 13.81
CA ALA A 188 24.58 8.92 15.23
C ALA A 188 26.01 8.60 15.72
N ILE A 189 26.76 7.78 14.98
CA ILE A 189 28.16 7.46 15.28
C ILE A 189 29.03 8.72 15.23
N VAL A 190 28.93 9.51 14.16
CA VAL A 190 29.73 10.74 14.00
C VAL A 190 29.45 11.74 15.13
N LEU A 191 28.18 11.93 15.50
CA LEU A 191 27.80 12.80 16.60
C LEU A 191 28.33 12.27 17.94
N ALA A 192 28.17 10.97 18.22
CA ALA A 192 28.67 10.36 19.44
C ALA A 192 30.19 10.51 19.59
N LEU A 193 30.95 10.21 18.52
CA LEU A 193 32.40 10.37 18.50
C LEU A 193 32.82 11.83 18.69
N THR A 194 32.15 12.77 18.02
CA THR A 194 32.47 14.20 18.14
C THR A 194 32.20 14.73 19.55
N ILE A 195 31.08 14.33 20.16
CA ILE A 195 30.74 14.71 21.53
C ILE A 195 31.73 14.08 22.53
N ALA A 196 32.06 12.80 22.38
CA ALA A 196 33.02 12.12 23.26
C ALA A 196 34.42 12.75 23.14
N GLN A 197 34.87 13.02 21.92
CA GLN A 197 36.21 13.56 21.66
C GLN A 197 36.36 14.99 22.19
N LYS A 198 35.39 15.87 21.95
CA LYS A 198 35.44 17.26 22.43
C LYS A 198 35.09 17.39 23.92
N GLY A 199 34.18 16.55 24.41
CA GLY A 199 33.68 16.62 25.78
C GLY A 199 34.61 15.98 26.81
N ILE A 200 35.24 14.85 26.46
CA ILE A 200 36.02 14.02 27.40
C ILE A 200 37.46 13.86 26.92
N THR A 201 37.68 13.25 25.75
CA THR A 201 39.02 12.79 25.33
C THR A 201 40.04 13.93 25.19
N ALA A 202 39.70 15.00 24.48
CA ALA A 202 40.63 16.12 24.27
C ALA A 202 40.92 16.93 25.54
N PRO A 203 39.94 17.28 26.39
CA PRO A 203 40.18 17.86 27.71
C PRO A 203 41.07 16.98 28.61
N MET A 204 40.83 15.67 28.67
CA MET A 204 41.68 14.75 29.45
C MET A 204 43.11 14.69 28.91
N ALA A 205 43.29 14.66 27.59
CA ALA A 205 44.62 14.70 26.97
C ALA A 205 45.37 15.99 27.30
N ARG A 206 44.68 17.14 27.27
CA ARG A 206 45.24 18.43 27.68
C ARG A 206 45.64 18.46 29.15
N LEU A 207 44.78 17.99 30.06
CA LEU A 207 45.13 17.90 31.49
C LEU A 207 46.34 17.00 31.72
N ARG A 208 46.41 15.86 31.04
CA ARG A 208 47.57 14.95 31.08
C ARG A 208 48.86 15.65 30.62
N GLU A 209 48.82 16.38 29.51
CA GLU A 209 49.98 17.13 29.01
C GLU A 209 50.42 18.25 29.95
N ARG A 210 49.47 19.00 30.52
CA ARG A 210 49.77 20.02 31.53
C ARG A 210 50.37 19.43 32.79
N MET A 211 49.90 18.26 33.23
CA MET A 211 50.49 17.56 34.36
C MET A 211 51.93 17.12 34.08
N ALA A 212 52.22 16.65 32.86
CA ALA A 212 53.57 16.31 32.44
C ALA A 212 54.50 17.54 32.37
N SER A 213 54.02 18.69 31.89
CA SER A 213 54.82 19.93 31.86
C SER A 213 55.12 20.46 33.25
N LEU A 214 54.15 20.37 34.17
CA LEU A 214 54.35 20.70 35.59
C LEU A 214 55.42 19.83 36.23
N ALA A 215 55.39 18.52 35.96
CA ALA A 215 56.42 17.60 36.44
C ALA A 215 57.82 17.90 35.86
N ALA A 216 57.89 18.46 34.65
CA ALA A 216 59.12 18.94 34.03
C ALA A 216 59.57 20.33 34.53
N GLY A 217 58.81 20.97 35.43
CA GLY A 217 59.15 22.26 36.03
C GLY A 217 58.53 23.49 35.36
N ASP A 218 57.68 23.33 34.34
CA ASP A 218 56.97 24.45 33.73
C ASP A 218 55.62 24.71 34.39
N ALA A 219 55.63 25.58 35.41
CA ALA A 219 54.45 26.00 36.16
C ALA A 219 53.87 27.36 35.72
N ARG A 220 54.46 28.03 34.72
CA ARG A 220 54.07 29.40 34.35
C ARG A 220 52.76 29.45 33.56
N VAL A 221 52.52 28.45 32.72
CA VAL A 221 51.33 28.36 31.87
C VAL A 221 50.11 27.86 32.67
N ALA A 222 48.96 28.50 32.46
CA ALA A 222 47.70 28.20 33.14
C ALA A 222 47.15 26.80 32.80
N ILE A 223 46.25 26.30 33.65
CA ILE A 223 45.49 25.08 33.41
C ILE A 223 44.17 25.43 32.71
N ASP A 224 43.95 24.86 31.52
CA ASP A 224 42.71 25.02 30.77
C ASP A 224 41.56 24.23 31.42
N GLY A 225 40.34 24.76 31.36
CA GLY A 225 39.12 24.05 31.75
C GLY A 225 38.68 24.20 33.21
N LEU A 226 39.24 25.18 33.94
CA LEU A 226 38.83 25.54 35.32
C LEU A 226 37.40 26.10 35.42
N ASP A 227 36.82 26.55 34.30
CA ASP A 227 35.45 27.06 34.22
C ASP A 227 34.39 25.94 34.09
N ARG A 228 34.84 24.69 33.89
CA ARG A 228 33.94 23.54 33.76
C ARG A 228 33.32 23.14 35.08
N LYS A 229 32.05 22.75 35.03
CA LYS A 229 31.24 22.33 36.20
C LYS A 229 30.99 20.82 36.29
N ASP A 230 31.75 20.04 35.53
CA ASP A 230 31.67 18.58 35.48
C ASP A 230 32.91 17.94 36.13
N GLU A 231 32.98 16.61 36.10
CA GLU A 231 34.07 15.82 36.70
C GLU A 231 35.44 16.17 36.09
N ILE A 232 35.46 16.62 34.83
CA ILE A 232 36.69 17.08 34.17
C ILE A 232 37.15 18.42 34.75
N GLY A 233 36.23 19.33 35.08
CA GLY A 233 36.53 20.58 35.77
C GLY A 233 37.12 20.36 37.17
N GLN A 234 36.55 19.43 37.94
CA GLN A 234 37.08 19.06 39.26
C GLN A 234 38.53 18.52 39.16
N MET A 235 38.85 17.77 38.10
CA MET A 235 40.24 17.37 37.85
C MET A 235 41.14 18.55 37.48
N ALA A 236 40.66 19.51 36.68
CA ALA A 236 41.42 20.71 36.34
C ALA A 236 41.77 21.54 37.60
N GLU A 237 40.81 21.70 38.52
CA GLU A 237 41.03 22.37 39.81
C GLU A 237 42.12 21.67 40.64
N ALA A 238 42.10 20.34 40.69
CA ALA A 238 43.13 19.58 41.39
C ALA A 238 44.53 19.80 40.77
N VAL A 239 44.64 19.84 39.44
CA VAL A 239 45.91 20.13 38.74
C VAL A 239 46.40 21.56 39.02
N GLU A 240 45.49 22.53 39.14
CA GLU A 240 45.84 23.91 39.48
C GLU A 240 46.43 24.04 40.89
N VAL A 241 45.97 23.25 41.86
CA VAL A 241 46.58 23.19 43.19
C VAL A 241 48.04 22.71 43.10
N PHE A 242 48.32 21.69 42.28
CA PHE A 242 49.71 21.24 42.06
C PHE A 242 50.57 22.32 41.40
N ARG A 243 50.02 23.06 40.43
CA ARG A 243 50.70 24.21 39.82
C ARG A 243 51.03 25.29 40.83
N HIS A 244 50.07 25.67 41.68
CA HIS A 244 50.28 26.67 42.71
C HIS A 244 51.41 26.27 43.67
N ASN A 245 51.40 25.01 44.11
CA ASN A 245 52.45 24.45 44.97
C ASN A 245 53.84 24.45 44.31
N ALA A 246 53.92 24.20 42.99
CA ALA A 246 55.18 24.23 42.25
C ALA A 246 55.74 25.66 42.10
N LEU A 247 54.88 26.64 41.86
CA LEU A 247 55.27 28.06 41.81
C LEU A 247 55.79 28.54 43.16
N GLU A 248 55.10 28.19 44.25
CA GLU A 248 55.49 28.58 45.61
C GLU A 248 56.86 27.98 46.00
N ARG A 249 57.11 26.72 45.64
CA ARG A 249 58.43 26.07 45.83
C ARG A 249 59.57 26.71 45.06
N THR A 250 59.29 27.38 43.94
CA THR A 250 60.32 28.08 43.14
C THR A 250 60.62 29.48 43.71
N ARG A 251 59.71 30.01 44.54
CA ARG A 251 59.80 31.34 45.14
C ARG A 251 60.51 31.35 46.49
N LEU A 252 60.52 30.22 47.19
CA LEU A 252 61.22 29.97 48.47
C LEU A 252 62.68 29.57 48.25
#